data_AF-A0A951VJA6-F1
#
_entry.id   AF-A0A951VJA6-F1
#
_cell.length_a   1.000
_cell.length_b   1.000
_cell.length_c   1.000
_cell.angle_alpha   90.00
_cell.angle_beta   90.00
_cell.angle_gamma   90.00
#
_symmetry.space_group_name_H-M   'P 1'
#
loop_
_entity.id
_entity.type
_entity.pdbx_description
1 polymer ?
#
loop_
_entity_poly.entity_id
_entity_poly.type
_entity_poly.pdbx_seq_one_letter_code
_entity_poly.pdbx_strand_id
1 'polypeptide(L)'
;MKKTIILSLFIAVVYIGCSSGPDFIPDQKQVQFITNGIWLGVFPCEDCEEIDYQLNLKDDFTFKERSVYKGKDGDALTDEGSWAFESDSVIVLNGSDEDKLYLIGSKNLIRLNEYGERFEASVESKYMLKKDLSTVKKIDGSVTNDKDQPMKEKVELNPEFYQKKFVDGVDFFGRGNEPNWTIELDLEKNFVFSMMDGWTVTAPSVEGIKNQDLTLYRSKSESGELIITVIRENCQDNMSGEIFPYKVRVEAKKSADEKFQTFEGCGKFLADLRLYDIWVMEEMTGINLKKEKLQKGAPQFEFILSDMRFNGHAGCNSFSGSITVSGDKITFGSLLGTLMSCQNMKVEKAVVNALDQKTVTYSIDKMKLTLVSGKTKMVFKKVD
;
A
#
# COMPACT_ATOMS: atom_id res chain seq x y z
N MET A 1 22.13 -68.13 -31.08
CA MET A 1 21.14 -67.33 -30.32
C MET A 1 21.31 -67.60 -28.84
N LYS A 2 21.85 -66.64 -28.09
CA LYS A 2 21.68 -66.44 -26.64
C LYS A 2 22.30 -65.08 -26.33
N LYS A 3 21.44 -64.06 -26.20
CA LYS A 3 21.80 -62.71 -25.76
C LYS A 3 22.02 -62.78 -24.24
N THR A 4 23.22 -62.51 -23.77
CA THR A 4 23.48 -62.32 -22.34
C THR A 4 23.60 -60.83 -22.09
N ILE A 5 22.61 -60.30 -21.38
CA ILE A 5 22.46 -58.90 -21.01
C ILE A 5 23.46 -58.59 -19.90
N ILE A 6 24.38 -57.67 -20.15
CA ILE A 6 25.26 -57.08 -19.13
C ILE A 6 24.43 -56.03 -18.39
N LEU A 7 24.04 -56.36 -17.16
CA LEU A 7 23.34 -55.45 -16.25
C LEU A 7 24.37 -54.50 -15.65
N SER A 8 24.60 -53.35 -16.29
CA SER A 8 25.40 -52.26 -15.74
C SER A 8 24.61 -51.59 -14.62
N LEU A 9 25.03 -51.84 -13.38
CA LEU A 9 24.53 -51.22 -12.16
C LEU A 9 24.87 -49.72 -12.19
N PHE A 10 23.96 -48.88 -12.67
CA PHE A 10 24.05 -47.43 -12.51
C PHE A 10 23.75 -47.11 -11.04
N ILE A 11 24.81 -46.99 -10.24
CA ILE A 11 24.73 -46.34 -8.93
C ILE A 11 24.49 -44.86 -9.22
N ALA A 12 23.22 -44.45 -9.19
CA ALA A 12 22.86 -43.05 -9.11
C ALA A 12 23.29 -42.55 -7.73
N VAL A 13 24.51 -42.01 -7.63
CA VAL A 13 24.90 -41.15 -6.52
C VAL A 13 24.04 -39.91 -6.64
N VAL A 14 22.95 -39.89 -5.89
CA VAL A 14 22.19 -38.66 -5.64
C VAL A 14 23.14 -37.78 -4.83
N TYR A 15 23.81 -36.86 -5.51
CA TYR A 15 24.36 -35.68 -4.85
C TYR A 15 23.16 -34.93 -4.29
N ILE A 16 22.82 -35.24 -3.04
CA ILE A 16 22.12 -34.29 -2.19
C ILE A 16 23.13 -33.16 -2.08
N GLY A 17 22.97 -32.14 -2.93
CA GLY A 17 23.63 -30.86 -2.71
C GLY A 17 23.17 -30.40 -1.34
N CYS A 18 24.02 -30.62 -0.34
CA CYS A 18 23.97 -29.81 0.86
C CYS A 18 24.11 -28.38 0.35
N SER A 19 23.03 -27.60 0.43
CA SER A 19 23.11 -26.15 0.37
C SER A 19 24.01 -25.72 1.52
N SER A 20 25.32 -25.67 1.26
CA SER A 20 26.27 -25.04 2.15
C SER A 20 25.80 -23.60 2.30
N GLY A 21 25.37 -23.23 3.50
CA GLY A 21 25.08 -21.85 3.82
C GLY A 21 26.28 -20.97 3.49
N PRO A 22 26.06 -19.67 3.25
CA PRO A 22 27.14 -18.77 2.82
C PRO A 22 28.30 -18.76 3.82
N ASP A 23 29.53 -18.81 3.31
CA ASP A 23 30.78 -18.80 4.10
C ASP A 23 30.96 -17.50 4.91
N PHE A 24 30.19 -16.46 4.56
CA PHE A 24 30.18 -15.14 5.18
C PHE A 24 28.75 -14.66 5.45
N ILE A 25 28.41 -14.45 6.73
CA ILE A 25 27.13 -13.89 7.17
C ILE A 25 27.43 -12.67 8.07
N PRO A 26 27.06 -11.45 7.67
CA PRO A 26 27.26 -10.25 8.48
C PRO A 26 26.26 -10.20 9.65
N ASP A 27 26.36 -9.14 10.48
CA ASP A 27 25.52 -9.00 11.68
C ASP A 27 24.03 -9.20 11.39
N GLN A 28 23.32 -9.85 12.33
CA GLN A 28 21.93 -10.27 12.18
C GLN A 28 20.99 -9.10 11.82
N LYS A 29 21.34 -7.86 12.22
CA LYS A 29 20.60 -6.65 11.86
C LYS A 29 20.68 -6.32 10.37
N GLN A 30 21.79 -6.61 9.71
CA GLN A 30 21.96 -6.35 8.28
C GLN A 30 21.23 -7.40 7.45
N VAL A 31 21.25 -8.67 7.87
CA VAL A 31 20.40 -9.71 7.29
C VAL A 31 18.94 -9.30 7.41
N GLN A 32 18.47 -8.97 8.62
CA GLN A 32 17.12 -8.47 8.84
C GLN A 32 16.82 -7.20 8.04
N PHE A 33 17.76 -6.27 7.89
CA PHE A 33 17.53 -5.12 7.04
C PHE A 33 17.22 -5.57 5.62
N ILE A 34 17.99 -6.47 5.04
CA ILE A 34 17.82 -6.85 3.63
C ILE A 34 16.57 -7.72 3.42
N THR A 35 16.21 -8.56 4.38
CA THR A 35 15.09 -9.51 4.25
C THR A 35 13.77 -8.98 4.81
N ASN A 36 13.80 -7.90 5.58
CA ASN A 36 12.60 -7.27 6.12
C ASN A 36 11.91 -6.41 5.06
N GLY A 37 11.17 -7.08 4.19
CA GLY A 37 10.33 -6.49 3.16
C GLY A 37 10.81 -6.80 1.74
N ILE A 38 10.01 -6.37 0.78
CA ILE A 38 10.23 -6.55 -0.65
C ILE A 38 10.91 -5.31 -1.20
N TRP A 39 11.89 -5.49 -2.07
CA TRP A 39 12.58 -4.44 -2.80
C TRP A 39 11.93 -4.22 -4.16
N LEU A 40 11.62 -2.98 -4.50
CA LEU A 40 10.91 -2.58 -5.72
C LEU A 40 11.74 -1.58 -6.50
N GLY A 41 11.76 -1.70 -7.83
CA GLY A 41 12.37 -0.71 -8.71
C GLY A 41 11.79 -0.76 -10.11
N VAL A 42 12.13 0.25 -10.90
CA VAL A 42 11.73 0.35 -12.30
C VAL A 42 13.01 0.50 -13.10
N PHE A 43 13.35 -0.53 -13.87
CA PHE A 43 14.61 -0.57 -14.62
C PHE A 43 14.41 -0.16 -16.07
N PRO A 44 15.41 0.50 -16.69
CA PRO A 44 15.36 0.81 -18.11
C PRO A 44 15.45 -0.48 -18.93
N CYS A 45 14.77 -0.47 -20.08
CA CYS A 45 14.65 -1.61 -20.97
C CYS A 45 15.13 -1.22 -22.37
N GLU A 46 15.85 -2.12 -23.06
CA GLU A 46 16.38 -1.83 -24.39
C GLU A 46 15.30 -1.89 -25.47
N ASP A 47 14.31 -2.78 -25.29
CA ASP A 47 13.30 -3.12 -26.28
C ASP A 47 11.86 -3.08 -25.72
N CYS A 48 11.68 -2.42 -24.58
CA CYS A 48 10.38 -2.18 -23.95
C CYS A 48 10.39 -0.81 -23.25
N GLU A 49 9.25 -0.37 -22.72
CA GLU A 49 9.16 0.95 -22.09
C GLU A 49 10.00 1.01 -20.80
N GLU A 50 9.78 0.03 -19.91
CA GLU A 50 10.49 -0.13 -18.64
C GLU A 50 10.18 -1.52 -18.05
N ILE A 51 10.93 -1.91 -17.02
CA ILE A 51 10.75 -3.18 -16.32
C ILE A 51 10.35 -2.88 -14.87
N ASP A 52 9.11 -3.19 -14.49
CA ASP A 52 8.71 -3.22 -13.07
C ASP A 52 9.37 -4.44 -12.44
N TYR A 53 10.29 -4.20 -11.52
CA TYR A 53 11.10 -5.24 -10.88
C TYR A 53 10.79 -5.33 -9.39
N GLN A 54 10.54 -6.54 -8.91
CA GLN A 54 10.33 -6.86 -7.50
C GLN A 54 11.31 -7.94 -7.07
N LEU A 55 11.92 -7.76 -5.91
CA LEU A 55 12.86 -8.70 -5.32
C LEU A 55 12.52 -8.94 -3.85
N ASN A 56 12.21 -10.19 -3.53
CA ASN A 56 11.95 -10.64 -2.17
C ASN A 56 13.12 -11.53 -1.70
N LEU A 57 13.89 -11.05 -0.72
CA LEU A 57 15.01 -11.76 -0.10
C LEU A 57 14.53 -12.34 1.23
N LYS A 58 14.69 -13.64 1.43
CA LYS A 58 14.24 -14.32 2.64
C LYS A 58 15.39 -14.60 3.62
N ASP A 59 15.04 -14.73 4.89
CA ASP A 59 15.96 -15.05 6.00
C ASP A 59 16.64 -16.42 5.85
N ASP A 60 16.11 -17.30 4.98
CA ASP A 60 16.68 -18.61 4.67
C ASP A 60 17.67 -18.58 3.49
N PHE A 61 18.12 -17.39 3.07
CA PHE A 61 19.04 -17.17 1.95
C PHE A 61 18.49 -17.58 0.58
N THR A 62 17.17 -17.67 0.45
CA THR A 62 16.49 -17.82 -0.85
C THR A 62 15.89 -16.49 -1.30
N PHE A 63 15.73 -16.33 -2.61
CA PHE A 63 15.06 -15.17 -3.17
C PHE A 63 13.99 -15.56 -4.19
N LYS A 64 13.05 -14.64 -4.38
CA LYS A 64 12.11 -14.66 -5.49
C LYS A 64 12.07 -13.28 -6.10
N GLU A 65 12.25 -13.20 -7.41
CA GLU A 65 12.12 -11.96 -8.16
C GLU A 65 11.00 -12.06 -9.19
N ARG A 66 10.43 -10.91 -9.55
CA ARG A 66 9.39 -10.78 -10.56
C ARG A 66 9.65 -9.56 -11.42
N SER A 67 9.61 -9.74 -12.73
CA SER A 67 9.85 -8.71 -13.74
C SER A 67 8.67 -8.58 -14.69
N VAL A 68 8.14 -7.36 -14.86
CA VAL A 68 7.08 -7.06 -15.84
C VAL A 68 7.60 -6.05 -16.86
N TYR A 69 7.69 -6.49 -18.12
CA TYR A 69 8.18 -5.68 -19.24
C TYR A 69 7.03 -4.87 -19.82
N LYS A 70 7.00 -3.56 -19.55
CA LYS A 70 5.93 -2.66 -20.00
C LYS A 70 5.99 -2.44 -21.51
N GLY A 71 4.83 -2.47 -22.15
CA GLY A 71 4.71 -2.32 -23.60
C GLY A 71 4.98 -3.61 -24.39
N LYS A 72 5.20 -4.75 -23.72
CA LYS A 72 5.27 -6.07 -24.34
C LYS A 72 4.09 -6.94 -23.90
N ASP A 73 3.54 -7.69 -24.84
CA ASP A 73 2.56 -8.74 -24.53
C ASP A 73 3.31 -9.96 -23.96
N GLY A 74 3.09 -10.25 -22.68
CA GLY A 74 3.71 -11.38 -21.99
C GLY A 74 3.36 -11.40 -20.50
N ASP A 75 3.36 -12.61 -19.93
CA ASP A 75 3.20 -12.77 -18.48
C ASP A 75 4.45 -12.26 -17.74
N ALA A 76 4.28 -11.95 -16.47
CA ALA A 76 5.40 -11.56 -15.62
C ALA A 76 6.42 -12.69 -15.52
N LEU A 77 7.69 -12.38 -15.79
CA LEU A 77 8.78 -13.33 -15.59
C LEU A 77 9.08 -13.43 -14.11
N THR A 78 9.31 -14.65 -13.64
CA THR A 78 9.64 -14.94 -12.25
C THR A 78 10.90 -15.79 -12.23
N ASP A 79 11.84 -15.43 -11.36
CA ASP A 79 13.05 -16.21 -11.12
C ASP A 79 13.21 -16.45 -9.61
N GLU A 80 13.80 -17.59 -9.26
CA GLU A 80 13.98 -18.03 -7.88
C GLU A 80 15.35 -18.69 -7.74
N GLY A 81 16.00 -18.46 -6.60
CA GLY A 81 17.36 -18.96 -6.39
C GLY A 81 17.86 -18.71 -4.98
N SER A 82 19.19 -18.75 -4.83
CA SER A 82 19.86 -18.44 -3.57
C SER A 82 20.51 -17.06 -3.61
N TRP A 83 20.67 -16.44 -2.47
CA TRP A 83 21.45 -15.20 -2.34
C TRP A 83 22.46 -15.31 -1.20
N ALA A 84 23.57 -14.62 -1.33
CA ALA A 84 24.65 -14.62 -0.35
C ALA A 84 25.29 -13.24 -0.25
N PHE A 85 26.03 -13.00 0.83
CA PHE A 85 26.90 -11.83 0.93
C PHE A 85 28.22 -12.13 0.23
N GLU A 86 28.56 -11.31 -0.76
CA GLU A 86 29.88 -11.30 -1.39
C GLU A 86 30.87 -10.47 -0.52
N SER A 87 30.35 -9.45 0.18
CA SER A 87 31.08 -8.65 1.16
C SER A 87 30.13 -7.98 2.16
N ASP A 88 30.65 -7.19 3.11
CA ASP A 88 29.87 -6.39 4.07
C ASP A 88 28.84 -5.45 3.43
N SER A 89 28.99 -5.11 2.15
CA SER A 89 28.11 -4.16 1.47
C SER A 89 27.54 -4.68 0.16
N VAL A 90 27.87 -5.89 -0.27
CA VAL A 90 27.43 -6.44 -1.55
C VAL A 90 26.81 -7.81 -1.35
N ILE A 91 25.64 -8.02 -1.95
CA ILE A 91 24.99 -9.33 -2.06
C ILE A 91 25.00 -9.81 -3.51
N VAL A 92 25.06 -11.13 -3.68
CA VAL A 92 24.93 -11.83 -4.95
C VAL A 92 23.63 -12.65 -4.93
N LEU A 93 22.88 -12.62 -6.03
CA LEU A 93 21.72 -13.48 -6.28
C LEU A 93 22.11 -14.47 -7.38
N ASN A 94 22.08 -15.76 -7.07
CA ASN A 94 22.34 -16.85 -8.01
C ASN A 94 21.00 -17.40 -8.50
N GLY A 95 20.54 -16.88 -9.63
CA GLY A 95 19.26 -17.22 -10.26
C GLY A 95 19.38 -18.24 -11.38
N SER A 96 18.32 -18.39 -12.18
CA SER A 96 18.32 -19.32 -13.32
C SER A 96 19.00 -18.76 -14.58
N ASP A 97 19.13 -17.43 -14.68
CA ASP A 97 19.60 -16.75 -15.89
C ASP A 97 21.05 -16.26 -15.74
N GLU A 98 21.28 -15.35 -14.80
CA GLU A 98 22.60 -14.79 -14.48
C GLU A 98 22.73 -14.48 -12.99
N ASP A 99 23.98 -14.43 -12.51
CA ASP A 99 24.28 -13.94 -11.18
C ASP A 99 24.16 -12.42 -11.15
N LYS A 100 23.41 -11.88 -10.19
CA LYS A 100 23.16 -10.43 -10.06
C LYS A 100 23.76 -9.90 -8.78
N LEU A 101 24.58 -8.86 -8.90
CA LEU A 101 25.19 -8.18 -7.74
C LEU A 101 24.41 -6.93 -7.36
N TYR A 102 24.19 -6.76 -6.06
CA TYR A 102 23.54 -5.57 -5.49
C TYR A 102 24.38 -4.97 -4.37
N LEU A 103 24.60 -3.67 -4.43
CA LEU A 103 25.18 -2.88 -3.35
C LEU A 103 24.10 -2.46 -2.35
N ILE A 104 24.37 -2.67 -1.07
CA ILE A 104 23.50 -2.30 0.04
C ILE A 104 23.71 -0.82 0.37
N GLY A 105 22.70 0.01 0.10
CA GLY A 105 22.64 1.39 0.55
C GLY A 105 21.94 1.55 1.90
N SER A 106 21.88 2.78 2.41
CA SER A 106 21.26 3.08 3.71
C SER A 106 19.74 2.81 3.76
N LYS A 107 19.06 2.86 2.61
CA LYS A 107 17.61 2.62 2.47
C LYS A 107 17.22 1.93 1.15
N ASN A 108 18.19 1.52 0.34
CA ASN A 108 18.01 1.01 -1.03
C ASN A 108 18.98 -0.13 -1.31
N LEU A 109 18.69 -0.91 -2.35
CA LEU A 109 19.68 -1.75 -3.03
C LEU A 109 19.98 -1.12 -4.39
N ILE A 110 21.23 -1.18 -4.83
CA ILE A 110 21.65 -0.63 -6.14
C ILE A 110 22.20 -1.79 -6.96
N ARG A 111 21.62 -2.08 -8.12
CA ARG A 111 22.14 -3.11 -9.01
C ARG A 111 23.51 -2.68 -9.54
N LEU A 112 24.49 -3.57 -9.47
CA LEU A 112 25.83 -3.36 -10.03
C LEU A 112 25.86 -3.88 -11.47
N ASN A 113 26.83 -3.42 -12.26
CA ASN A 113 27.04 -3.90 -13.62
C ASN A 113 27.67 -5.31 -13.63
N GLU A 114 27.85 -5.88 -14.82
CA GLU A 114 28.45 -7.21 -15.04
C GLU A 114 29.89 -7.36 -14.50
N TYR A 115 30.59 -6.25 -14.23
CA TYR A 115 31.93 -6.23 -13.64
C TYR A 115 31.92 -6.02 -12.12
N GLY A 116 30.74 -5.94 -11.50
CA GLY A 116 30.58 -5.64 -10.07
C GLY A 116 30.84 -4.17 -9.70
N GLU A 117 30.80 -3.27 -10.68
CA GLU A 117 31.02 -1.84 -10.48
C GLU A 117 29.68 -1.07 -10.50
N ARG A 118 29.69 0.13 -9.91
CA ARG A 118 28.55 1.06 -9.98
C ARG A 118 28.41 1.59 -11.41
N PHE A 119 27.17 1.77 -11.85
CA PHE A 119 26.88 2.55 -13.05
C PHE A 119 27.30 4.02 -12.88
N GLU A 120 27.46 4.76 -13.99
CA GLU A 120 27.68 6.20 -13.90
C GLU A 120 26.56 6.89 -13.11
N ALA A 121 26.91 7.93 -12.35
CA ALA A 121 25.98 8.63 -11.46
C ALA A 121 24.73 9.19 -12.17
N SER A 122 24.79 9.42 -13.48
CA SER A 122 23.68 9.89 -14.32
C SER A 122 22.59 8.84 -14.54
N VAL A 123 22.91 7.55 -14.39
CA VAL A 123 21.99 6.43 -14.62
C VAL A 123 21.87 5.47 -13.43
N GLU A 124 22.75 5.56 -12.42
CA GLU A 124 22.69 4.77 -11.18
C GLU A 124 21.29 4.81 -10.53
N SER A 125 20.64 5.98 -10.54
CA SER A 125 19.30 6.16 -9.96
C SER A 125 18.22 5.30 -10.59
N LYS A 126 18.42 4.88 -11.85
CA LYS A 126 17.49 4.02 -12.61
C LYS A 126 17.64 2.55 -12.28
N TYR A 127 18.69 2.16 -11.56
CA TYR A 127 18.97 0.78 -11.16
C TYR A 127 18.88 0.59 -9.63
N MET A 128 18.12 1.48 -8.97
CA MET A 128 17.90 1.43 -7.53
C MET A 128 16.59 0.73 -7.19
N LEU A 129 16.66 -0.18 -6.21
CA LEU A 129 15.50 -0.77 -5.56
C LEU A 129 15.26 -0.10 -4.20
N LYS A 130 14.00 0.23 -3.92
CA LYS A 130 13.54 0.77 -2.63
C LYS A 130 12.66 -0.26 -1.95
N LYS A 131 12.70 -0.32 -0.61
CA LYS A 131 11.77 -1.23 0.10
C LYS A 131 10.34 -0.75 -0.04
N ASP A 132 9.46 -1.70 -0.29
CA ASP A 132 8.05 -1.54 -0.02
C ASP A 132 7.83 -1.50 1.50
N LEU A 133 7.67 -0.30 2.04
CA LEU A 133 7.45 -0.07 3.47
C LEU A 133 6.21 -0.78 4.02
N SER A 134 5.26 -1.19 3.16
CA SER A 134 4.08 -1.97 3.58
C SER A 134 4.42 -3.43 3.91
N THR A 135 5.54 -3.95 3.39
CA THR A 135 6.02 -5.32 3.63
C THR A 135 7.04 -5.40 4.76
N VAL A 136 7.50 -4.24 5.25
CA VAL A 136 8.45 -4.13 6.36
C VAL A 136 7.72 -4.40 7.68
N LYS A 137 8.04 -5.50 8.35
CA LYS A 137 7.59 -5.80 9.70
C LYS A 137 8.17 -4.75 10.66
N LYS A 138 7.32 -4.19 11.53
CA LYS A 138 7.79 -3.40 12.68
C LYS A 138 8.58 -4.34 13.59
N ILE A 139 9.88 -4.09 13.72
CA ILE A 139 10.75 -4.82 14.63
C ILE A 139 10.53 -4.23 16.03
N ASP A 140 9.44 -4.63 16.68
CA ASP A 140 9.31 -4.48 18.13
C ASP A 140 9.89 -5.74 18.77
N GLY A 141 10.90 -5.56 19.62
CA GLY A 141 11.66 -6.65 20.22
C GLY A 141 10.82 -7.57 21.11
N SER A 142 11.28 -8.83 21.21
CA SER A 142 10.91 -9.89 22.18
C SER A 142 10.13 -11.10 21.62
N VAL A 143 10.90 -12.01 21.02
CA VAL A 143 10.87 -13.49 21.01
C VAL A 143 9.75 -14.25 21.78
N THR A 144 8.88 -14.89 20.98
CA THR A 144 8.34 -16.30 20.97
C THR A 144 7.80 -16.97 22.25
N ASN A 145 6.71 -17.77 22.22
CA ASN A 145 6.50 -19.00 21.44
C ASN A 145 5.00 -19.40 21.40
N ASP A 146 4.49 -19.97 20.31
CA ASP A 146 4.04 -21.38 20.26
C ASP A 146 3.67 -21.83 18.83
N LYS A 147 3.67 -23.15 18.63
CA LYS A 147 3.70 -23.92 17.38
C LYS A 147 2.30 -24.17 16.76
N ASP A 148 2.37 -24.72 15.54
CA ASP A 148 1.39 -25.53 14.80
C ASP A 148 0.47 -24.89 13.73
N GLN A 149 0.85 -25.20 12.47
CA GLN A 149 0.05 -25.43 11.24
C GLN A 149 -0.78 -24.28 10.63
N PRO A 150 -1.28 -24.42 9.38
CA PRO A 150 -0.62 -24.74 8.12
C PRO A 150 -0.77 -23.60 7.10
N MET A 151 0.05 -23.66 6.06
CA MET A 151 0.12 -22.75 4.90
C MET A 151 -1.26 -22.43 4.30
N LYS A 152 -1.74 -21.19 4.46
CA LYS A 152 -2.75 -20.58 3.60
C LYS A 152 -2.08 -19.50 2.75
N GLU A 153 -1.97 -19.83 1.48
CA GLU A 153 -1.71 -18.96 0.32
C GLU A 153 -2.41 -17.60 0.52
N LYS A 154 -1.64 -16.51 0.67
CA LYS A 154 -2.19 -15.16 0.90
C LYS A 154 -2.25 -14.39 -0.42
N VAL A 155 -3.46 -14.33 -0.95
CA VAL A 155 -3.93 -13.60 -2.13
C VAL A 155 -3.48 -12.13 -2.12
N GLU A 156 -2.98 -11.68 -3.26
CA GLU A 156 -2.42 -10.36 -3.56
C GLU A 156 -3.43 -9.21 -3.34
N LEU A 157 -2.94 -8.09 -2.80
CA LEU A 157 -3.60 -6.78 -2.90
C LEU A 157 -3.76 -6.45 -4.40
N ASN A 158 -4.97 -6.07 -4.85
CA ASN A 158 -5.23 -5.58 -6.21
C ASN A 158 -5.53 -4.06 -6.17
N PRO A 159 -4.52 -3.17 -6.27
CA PRO A 159 -4.72 -1.73 -6.25
C PRO A 159 -5.61 -1.22 -7.39
N GLU A 160 -5.51 -1.84 -8.57
CA GLU A 160 -6.34 -1.47 -9.73
C GLU A 160 -7.82 -1.74 -9.48
N PHE A 161 -8.15 -2.86 -8.81
CA PHE A 161 -9.52 -3.18 -8.45
C PHE A 161 -10.14 -2.09 -7.56
N TYR A 162 -9.45 -1.69 -6.49
CA TYR A 162 -9.94 -0.65 -5.58
C TYR A 162 -9.96 0.73 -6.24
N GLN A 163 -8.97 1.05 -7.06
CA GLN A 163 -8.92 2.32 -7.79
C GLN A 163 -10.05 2.41 -8.81
N LYS A 164 -10.37 1.32 -9.52
CA LYS A 164 -11.50 1.25 -10.45
C LYS A 164 -12.82 1.48 -9.70
N LYS A 165 -13.04 0.79 -8.57
CA LYS A 165 -14.23 0.98 -7.73
C LYS A 165 -14.38 2.43 -7.26
N PHE A 166 -13.29 3.05 -6.81
CA PHE A 166 -13.30 4.47 -6.44
C PHE A 166 -13.70 5.37 -7.62
N VAL A 167 -13.13 5.15 -8.81
CA VAL A 167 -13.48 5.91 -10.03
C VAL A 167 -14.94 5.70 -10.43
N ASP A 168 -15.49 4.51 -10.20
CA ASP A 168 -16.90 4.19 -10.45
C ASP A 168 -17.85 4.82 -9.39
N GLY A 169 -17.30 5.51 -8.37
CA GLY A 169 -18.04 6.25 -7.35
C GLY A 169 -18.20 5.53 -6.02
N VAL A 170 -17.52 4.39 -5.82
CA VAL A 170 -17.58 3.64 -4.56
C VAL A 170 -16.67 4.28 -3.51
N ASP A 171 -17.25 4.70 -2.39
CA ASP A 171 -16.53 5.25 -1.24
C ASP A 171 -16.04 4.17 -0.27
N PHE A 172 -16.74 3.05 -0.18
CA PHE A 172 -16.40 1.96 0.72
C PHE A 172 -16.64 0.61 0.06
N PHE A 173 -15.65 -0.27 0.18
CA PHE A 173 -15.76 -1.65 -0.25
C PHE A 173 -15.58 -2.60 0.92
N GLY A 174 -16.46 -3.58 1.05
CA GLY A 174 -16.32 -4.69 1.98
C GLY A 174 -16.57 -6.04 1.31
N ARG A 175 -15.99 -7.08 1.88
CA ARG A 175 -16.13 -8.47 1.42
C ARG A 175 -16.13 -9.45 2.58
N GLY A 176 -16.70 -10.62 2.35
CA GLY A 176 -16.55 -11.79 3.20
C GLY A 176 -16.52 -13.07 2.36
N ASN A 177 -15.97 -14.15 2.94
CA ASN A 177 -15.67 -15.37 2.20
C ASN A 177 -16.55 -16.58 2.58
N GLU A 178 -17.25 -16.53 3.71
CA GLU A 178 -18.08 -17.62 4.23
C GLU A 178 -19.42 -17.09 4.78
N PRO A 179 -20.46 -16.90 3.94
CA PRO A 179 -20.48 -17.09 2.48
C PRO A 179 -19.72 -15.98 1.71
N ASN A 180 -19.49 -16.16 0.42
CA ASN A 180 -18.85 -15.14 -0.42
C ASN A 180 -19.83 -14.00 -0.75
N TRP A 181 -19.51 -12.79 -0.30
CA TRP A 181 -20.34 -11.60 -0.50
C TRP A 181 -19.47 -10.34 -0.65
N THR A 182 -20.03 -9.31 -1.29
CA THR A 182 -19.44 -7.97 -1.38
C THR A 182 -20.47 -6.89 -1.02
N ILE A 183 -19.99 -5.78 -0.47
CA ILE A 183 -20.75 -4.55 -0.26
C ILE A 183 -19.99 -3.37 -0.86
N GLU A 184 -20.69 -2.58 -1.65
CA GLU A 184 -20.20 -1.32 -2.23
C GLU A 184 -21.09 -0.19 -1.74
N LEU A 185 -20.50 0.81 -1.08
CA LEU A 185 -21.21 2.02 -0.67
C LEU A 185 -20.75 3.18 -1.54
N ASP A 186 -21.63 3.68 -2.40
CA ASP A 186 -21.57 5.04 -2.94
C ASP A 186 -22.43 5.90 -1.99
N LEU A 187 -21.77 6.73 -1.18
CA LEU A 187 -22.43 7.53 -0.14
C LEU A 187 -23.32 8.64 -0.74
N GLU A 188 -23.21 8.92 -2.04
CA GLU A 188 -23.98 9.94 -2.74
C GLU A 188 -25.15 9.35 -3.54
N LYS A 189 -25.05 8.09 -3.98
CA LYS A 189 -26.07 7.45 -4.82
C LYS A 189 -26.77 6.27 -4.14
N ASN A 190 -26.06 5.18 -3.92
CA ASN A 190 -26.66 3.91 -3.53
C ASN A 190 -25.67 2.93 -2.90
N PHE A 191 -26.22 1.97 -2.16
CA PHE A 191 -25.51 0.83 -1.59
C PHE A 191 -25.89 -0.42 -2.36
N VAL A 192 -24.90 -1.26 -2.67
CA VAL A 192 -25.06 -2.49 -3.43
C VAL A 192 -24.44 -3.66 -2.67
N PHE A 193 -25.29 -4.56 -2.18
CA PHE A 193 -24.89 -5.85 -1.63
C PHE A 193 -25.03 -6.92 -2.70
N SER A 194 -24.03 -7.80 -2.85
CA SER A 194 -24.05 -8.90 -3.83
C SER A 194 -23.45 -10.19 -3.27
N MET A 195 -24.00 -11.32 -3.73
CA MET A 195 -23.49 -12.67 -3.47
C MET A 195 -23.17 -13.40 -4.77
N MET A 196 -22.30 -14.42 -4.70
CA MET A 196 -21.94 -15.24 -5.87
C MET A 196 -23.11 -16.02 -6.47
N ASP A 197 -24.16 -16.31 -5.69
CA ASP A 197 -25.35 -17.03 -6.15
C ASP A 197 -26.33 -16.14 -6.95
N GLY A 198 -25.95 -14.87 -7.19
CA GLY A 198 -26.74 -13.90 -7.93
C GLY A 198 -27.73 -13.10 -7.08
N TRP A 199 -27.74 -13.28 -5.75
CA TRP A 199 -28.52 -12.41 -4.88
C TRP A 199 -27.88 -11.02 -4.76
N THR A 200 -28.59 -10.01 -5.25
CA THR A 200 -28.24 -8.59 -5.09
C THR A 200 -29.35 -7.82 -4.36
N VAL A 201 -28.97 -6.89 -3.50
CA VAL A 201 -29.86 -5.87 -2.91
C VAL A 201 -29.28 -4.49 -3.18
N THR A 202 -30.07 -3.59 -3.76
CA THR A 202 -29.67 -2.22 -4.05
C THR A 202 -30.58 -1.26 -3.31
N ALA A 203 -30.02 -0.41 -2.45
CA ALA A 203 -30.78 0.55 -1.66
C ALA A 203 -30.18 1.96 -1.80
N PRO A 204 -30.98 3.03 -1.69
CA PRO A 204 -30.46 4.40 -1.79
C PRO A 204 -29.44 4.70 -0.69
N SER A 205 -28.50 5.61 -0.93
CA SER A 205 -27.58 6.04 0.11
C SER A 205 -28.34 6.80 1.22
N VAL A 206 -27.87 6.66 2.45
CA VAL A 206 -28.40 7.35 3.63
C VAL A 206 -27.26 7.85 4.50
N GLU A 207 -27.51 8.90 5.28
CA GLU A 207 -26.55 9.36 6.26
C GLU A 207 -26.36 8.31 7.37
N GLY A 208 -25.11 7.94 7.62
CA GLY A 208 -24.76 6.95 8.64
C GLY A 208 -24.86 7.52 10.05
N ILE A 209 -25.42 6.75 10.98
CA ILE A 209 -25.41 7.05 12.41
C ILE A 209 -24.02 6.71 12.94
N LYS A 210 -23.27 7.72 13.38
CA LYS A 210 -21.88 7.58 13.78
C LYS A 210 -21.70 7.58 15.30
N ASN A 211 -20.82 6.71 15.78
CA ASN A 211 -20.19 6.74 17.10
C ASN A 211 -18.65 6.69 16.93
N GLN A 212 -17.86 6.84 18.00
CA GLN A 212 -16.39 6.94 17.94
C GLN A 212 -15.73 5.87 17.06
N ASP A 213 -16.18 4.62 17.13
CA ASP A 213 -15.57 3.49 16.42
C ASP A 213 -16.54 2.76 15.47
N LEU A 214 -17.78 3.22 15.33
CA LEU A 214 -18.83 2.51 14.61
C LEU A 214 -19.67 3.45 13.75
N THR A 215 -19.99 3.04 12.53
CA THR A 215 -20.98 3.69 11.66
C THR A 215 -22.06 2.70 11.26
N LEU A 216 -23.32 3.07 11.46
CA LEU A 216 -24.50 2.27 11.12
C LEU A 216 -25.29 2.94 9.99
N TYR A 217 -25.55 2.19 8.92
CA TYR A 217 -26.43 2.60 7.83
C TYR A 217 -27.66 1.70 7.81
N ARG A 218 -28.85 2.29 7.69
CA ARG A 218 -30.10 1.55 7.49
C ARG A 218 -30.82 2.11 6.26
N SER A 219 -30.87 1.31 5.20
CA SER A 219 -31.50 1.71 3.94
C SER A 219 -32.46 0.65 3.45
N LYS A 220 -33.56 1.08 2.83
CA LYS A 220 -34.62 0.22 2.32
C LYS A 220 -35.01 0.67 0.92
N SER A 221 -35.31 -0.29 0.06
CA SER A 221 -35.82 -0.06 -1.30
C SER A 221 -36.84 -1.13 -1.68
N GLU A 222 -37.29 -1.09 -2.95
CA GLU A 222 -38.13 -2.14 -3.52
C GLU A 222 -37.39 -3.48 -3.67
N SER A 223 -36.06 -3.48 -3.75
CA SER A 223 -35.28 -4.71 -3.87
C SER A 223 -35.05 -5.41 -2.51
N GLY A 224 -35.04 -4.66 -1.41
CA GLY A 224 -34.82 -5.21 -0.08
C GLY A 224 -34.45 -4.17 0.96
N GLU A 225 -33.94 -4.66 2.09
CA GLU A 225 -33.51 -3.83 3.21
C GLU A 225 -32.08 -4.21 3.61
N LEU A 226 -31.25 -3.19 3.87
CA LEU A 226 -29.85 -3.31 4.27
C LEU A 226 -29.64 -2.59 5.60
N ILE A 227 -29.02 -3.30 6.55
CA ILE A 227 -28.45 -2.73 7.77
C ILE A 227 -26.95 -3.01 7.74
N ILE A 228 -26.14 -1.98 7.54
CA ILE A 228 -24.69 -2.09 7.39
C ILE A 228 -24.02 -1.47 8.60
N THR A 229 -23.18 -2.23 9.28
CA THR A 229 -22.38 -1.79 10.42
C THR A 229 -20.91 -1.84 10.05
N VAL A 230 -20.23 -0.69 10.09
CA VAL A 230 -18.80 -0.55 9.83
C VAL A 230 -18.11 -0.22 11.15
N ILE A 231 -17.22 -1.08 11.60
CA ILE A 231 -16.51 -0.96 12.89
C ILE A 231 -15.03 -0.74 12.63
N ARG A 232 -14.43 0.30 13.21
CA ARG A 232 -13.00 0.59 13.13
C ARG A 232 -12.21 -0.37 14.00
N GLU A 233 -11.98 -1.55 13.47
CA GLU A 233 -11.20 -2.61 14.06
C GLU A 233 -10.48 -3.37 12.96
N ASN A 234 -9.20 -3.68 13.16
CA ASN A 234 -8.42 -4.45 12.20
C ASN A 234 -9.11 -5.80 11.93
N CYS A 235 -9.35 -6.07 10.65
CA CYS A 235 -10.00 -7.27 10.17
C CYS A 235 -9.04 -7.97 9.21
N GLN A 236 -8.61 -9.18 9.55
CA GLN A 236 -7.82 -10.00 8.65
C GLN A 236 -8.76 -10.90 7.85
N ASP A 237 -8.72 -10.77 6.53
CA ASP A 237 -9.48 -11.63 5.64
C ASP A 237 -8.98 -13.08 5.77
N ASN A 238 -9.89 -14.02 6.00
CA ASN A 238 -9.58 -15.41 6.34
C ASN A 238 -9.09 -16.28 5.15
N MET A 239 -9.19 -15.75 3.92
CA MET A 239 -8.79 -16.42 2.69
C MET A 239 -7.49 -15.82 2.15
N SER A 240 -7.49 -14.51 1.89
CA SER A 240 -6.35 -13.74 1.39
C SER A 240 -5.35 -13.37 2.47
N GLY A 241 -5.80 -13.26 3.73
CA GLY A 241 -4.98 -12.74 4.80
C GLY A 241 -4.62 -11.25 4.70
N GLU A 242 -5.22 -10.51 3.77
CA GLU A 242 -5.17 -9.05 3.69
C GLU A 242 -5.74 -8.46 4.99
N ILE A 243 -5.12 -7.40 5.50
CA ILE A 243 -5.59 -6.69 6.69
C ILE A 243 -6.35 -5.45 6.23
N PHE A 244 -7.61 -5.37 6.65
CA PHE A 244 -8.49 -4.25 6.45
C PHE A 244 -8.63 -3.45 7.75
N PRO A 245 -8.79 -2.13 7.68
CA PRO A 245 -8.96 -1.28 8.86
C PRO A 245 -10.36 -1.36 9.49
N TYR A 246 -11.32 -2.02 8.83
CA TYR A 246 -12.68 -2.16 9.34
C TYR A 246 -13.19 -3.59 9.29
N LYS A 247 -13.90 -3.97 10.37
CA LYS A 247 -14.87 -5.07 10.35
C LYS A 247 -16.20 -4.56 9.81
N VAL A 248 -16.87 -5.40 9.04
CA VAL A 248 -18.14 -5.08 8.40
C VAL A 248 -19.15 -6.16 8.73
N ARG A 249 -20.32 -5.74 9.19
CA ARG A 249 -21.50 -6.60 9.33
C ARG A 249 -22.61 -6.06 8.45
N VAL A 250 -23.15 -6.91 7.58
CA VAL A 250 -24.29 -6.58 6.72
C VAL A 250 -25.45 -7.48 7.09
N GLU A 251 -26.57 -6.92 7.50
CA GLU A 251 -27.83 -7.64 7.59
C GLU A 251 -28.68 -7.27 6.36
N ALA A 252 -28.94 -8.26 5.51
CA ALA A 252 -29.67 -8.08 4.26
C ALA A 252 -30.90 -8.99 4.20
N LYS A 253 -31.98 -8.50 3.59
CA LYS A 253 -33.14 -9.31 3.19
C LYS A 253 -33.73 -8.79 1.88
N LYS A 254 -34.29 -9.68 1.06
CA LYS A 254 -35.12 -9.26 -0.08
C LYS A 254 -36.45 -8.74 0.42
N SER A 255 -37.14 -7.92 -0.39
CA SER A 255 -38.48 -7.41 -0.02
C SER A 255 -39.52 -8.51 0.20
N ALA A 256 -39.33 -9.68 -0.41
CA ALA A 256 -40.20 -10.85 -0.24
C ALA A 256 -39.91 -11.65 1.06
N ASP A 257 -38.77 -11.41 1.70
CA ASP A 257 -38.33 -12.15 2.88
C ASP A 257 -38.71 -11.43 4.17
N GLU A 258 -39.19 -12.16 5.17
CA GLU A 258 -39.52 -11.58 6.48
C GLU A 258 -38.29 -11.43 7.40
N LYS A 259 -37.26 -12.25 7.19
CA LYS A 259 -36.09 -12.36 8.08
C LYS A 259 -34.82 -11.83 7.42
N PHE A 260 -33.98 -11.20 8.22
CA PHE A 260 -32.62 -10.81 7.82
C PHE A 260 -31.68 -12.00 7.83
N GLN A 261 -30.75 -12.00 6.87
CA GLN A 261 -29.55 -12.80 6.90
C GLN A 261 -28.37 -11.89 7.25
N THR A 262 -27.48 -12.39 8.12
CA THR A 262 -26.33 -11.64 8.63
C THR A 262 -25.06 -12.14 7.98
N PHE A 263 -24.24 -11.20 7.54
CA PHE A 263 -22.97 -11.42 6.87
C PHE A 263 -21.87 -10.65 7.60
N GLU A 264 -20.75 -11.30 7.87
CA GLU A 264 -19.60 -10.69 8.53
C GLU A 264 -18.36 -10.79 7.65
N GLY A 265 -17.50 -9.78 7.72
CA GLY A 265 -16.35 -9.65 6.82
C GLY A 265 -15.54 -8.39 7.10
N CYS A 266 -14.71 -8.03 6.14
CA CYS A 266 -13.73 -6.96 6.23
C CYS A 266 -14.00 -5.86 5.20
N GLY A 267 -13.55 -4.63 5.45
CA GLY A 267 -13.71 -3.55 4.47
C GLY A 267 -12.82 -2.34 4.69
N LYS A 268 -12.79 -1.46 3.69
CA LYS A 268 -11.97 -0.24 3.66
C LYS A 268 -12.72 0.88 2.94
N PHE A 269 -12.50 2.10 3.41
CA PHE A 269 -12.81 3.28 2.61
C PHE A 269 -11.84 3.36 1.44
N LEU A 270 -12.37 3.72 0.29
CA LEU A 270 -11.63 3.95 -0.93
C LEU A 270 -11.33 5.44 -1.04
N ALA A 271 -10.13 5.75 -1.53
CA ALA A 271 -9.65 7.11 -1.70
C ALA A 271 -8.81 7.16 -2.96
N ASP A 272 -8.68 8.35 -3.54
CA ASP A 272 -7.78 8.59 -4.65
C ASP A 272 -6.33 8.36 -4.18
N LEU A 273 -5.69 7.28 -4.66
CA LEU A 273 -4.31 6.96 -4.27
C LEU A 273 -3.32 8.06 -4.63
N ARG A 274 -3.65 8.93 -5.60
CA ARG A 274 -2.82 10.08 -5.95
C ARG A 274 -2.68 11.06 -4.78
N LEU A 275 -3.62 11.05 -3.82
CA LEU A 275 -3.51 11.86 -2.62
C LEU A 275 -2.32 11.42 -1.76
N TYR A 276 -1.94 10.14 -1.78
CA TYR A 276 -0.80 9.60 -1.03
C TYR A 276 0.54 10.08 -1.62
N ASP A 277 0.87 11.33 -1.30
CA ASP A 277 2.08 11.98 -1.80
C ASP A 277 2.46 13.18 -0.93
N ILE A 278 3.58 13.81 -1.31
CA ILE A 278 4.07 15.07 -0.78
C ILE A 278 3.58 16.22 -1.66
N TRP A 279 2.87 17.16 -1.04
CA TRP A 279 2.22 18.28 -1.70
C TRP A 279 2.75 19.61 -1.16
N VAL A 280 3.31 20.45 -2.04
CA VAL A 280 3.82 21.79 -1.70
C VAL A 280 2.84 22.86 -2.17
N MET A 281 2.43 23.74 -1.27
CA MET A 281 1.45 24.79 -1.53
C MET A 281 2.03 25.87 -2.43
N GLU A 282 1.30 26.21 -3.49
CA GLU A 282 1.63 27.31 -4.38
C GLU A 282 0.72 28.51 -4.19
N GLU A 283 -0.54 28.27 -3.81
CA GLU A 283 -1.55 29.32 -3.67
C GLU A 283 -2.47 29.08 -2.48
N MET A 284 -2.88 30.18 -1.83
CA MET A 284 -3.92 30.18 -0.81
C MET A 284 -4.72 31.48 -0.88
N THR A 285 -6.04 31.36 -0.77
CA THR A 285 -6.96 32.51 -0.83
C THR A 285 -6.60 33.56 0.22
N GLY A 286 -6.40 34.81 -0.21
CA GLY A 286 -6.09 35.94 0.70
C GLY A 286 -4.65 35.98 1.22
N ILE A 287 -3.77 35.07 0.79
CA ILE A 287 -2.37 34.99 1.21
C ILE A 287 -1.46 35.09 -0.01
N ASN A 288 -0.42 35.93 0.07
CA ASN A 288 0.61 36.01 -0.96
C ASN A 288 1.89 35.31 -0.46
N LEU A 289 2.01 34.01 -0.72
CA LEU A 289 3.11 33.17 -0.21
C LEU A 289 4.50 33.67 -0.60
N LYS A 290 4.66 34.37 -1.74
CA LYS A 290 5.95 34.91 -2.21
C LYS A 290 6.41 36.15 -1.42
N LYS A 291 5.49 36.88 -0.79
CA LYS A 291 5.79 38.09 -0.01
C LYS A 291 6.03 37.80 1.47
N GLU A 292 5.51 36.69 1.98
CA GLU A 292 5.64 36.31 3.39
C GLU A 292 7.02 35.67 3.63
N LYS A 293 7.70 36.05 4.72
CA LYS A 293 8.97 35.40 5.14
C LYS A 293 8.69 34.06 5.80
N LEU A 294 8.79 32.97 5.04
CA LEU A 294 8.54 31.60 5.52
C LEU A 294 9.87 30.89 5.80
N GLN A 295 10.15 30.59 7.07
CA GLN A 295 11.45 30.03 7.49
C GLN A 295 11.71 28.64 6.91
N LYS A 296 10.69 27.78 6.85
CA LYS A 296 10.76 26.42 6.28
C LYS A 296 10.34 26.39 4.80
N GLY A 297 10.18 27.54 4.15
CA GLY A 297 9.65 27.62 2.79
C GLY A 297 8.12 27.51 2.72
N ALA A 298 7.61 27.25 1.52
CA ALA A 298 6.16 27.15 1.29
C ALA A 298 5.55 26.00 2.12
N PRO A 299 4.28 26.13 2.57
CA PRO A 299 3.61 25.04 3.28
C PRO A 299 3.68 23.73 2.50
N GLN A 300 4.00 22.63 3.17
CA GLN A 300 4.15 21.30 2.58
C GLN A 300 3.44 20.29 3.47
N PHE A 301 2.69 19.36 2.87
CA PHE A 301 2.04 18.27 3.57
C PHE A 301 2.21 16.95 2.83
N GLU A 302 2.55 15.91 3.58
CA GLU A 302 2.51 14.52 3.14
C GLU A 302 1.22 13.88 3.68
N PHE A 303 0.40 13.32 2.79
CA PHE A 303 -0.78 12.55 3.19
C PHE A 303 -0.42 11.07 3.17
N ILE A 304 -0.57 10.38 4.30
CA ILE A 304 -0.23 8.97 4.46
C ILE A 304 -1.54 8.20 4.63
N LEU A 305 -2.05 7.66 3.52
CA LEU A 305 -3.34 6.97 3.50
C LEU A 305 -3.33 5.62 4.21
N SER A 306 -2.16 4.98 4.38
CA SER A 306 -2.03 3.74 5.15
C SER A 306 -2.38 3.93 6.62
N ASP A 307 -1.96 5.06 7.19
CA ASP A 307 -2.08 5.37 8.61
C ASP A 307 -3.23 6.33 8.88
N MET A 308 -3.92 6.77 7.82
CA MET A 308 -4.95 7.80 7.86
C MET A 308 -4.45 9.04 8.61
N ARG A 309 -3.26 9.51 8.22
CA ARG A 309 -2.59 10.66 8.84
C ARG A 309 -2.05 11.60 7.78
N PHE A 310 -1.74 12.81 8.21
CA PHE A 310 -0.92 13.73 7.44
C PHE A 310 0.16 14.33 8.33
N ASN A 311 1.26 14.71 7.73
CA ASN A 311 2.35 15.42 8.39
C ASN A 311 2.84 16.56 7.48
N GLY A 312 3.55 17.54 8.02
CA GLY A 312 4.07 18.63 7.21
C GLY A 312 4.41 19.88 7.99
N HIS A 313 4.43 21.03 7.32
CA HIS A 313 4.61 22.34 7.93
C HIS A 313 3.84 23.43 7.20
N ALA A 314 3.46 24.49 7.92
CA ALA A 314 2.80 25.66 7.34
C ALA A 314 3.73 26.88 7.21
N GLY A 315 5.05 26.61 7.08
CA GLY A 315 6.11 27.60 6.82
C GLY A 315 6.93 28.01 8.04
N CYS A 316 6.43 27.76 9.24
CA CYS A 316 7.16 27.93 10.51
C CYS A 316 7.08 26.63 11.33
N ASN A 317 5.90 26.32 11.88
CA ASN A 317 5.70 25.12 12.65
C ASN A 317 5.40 23.91 11.78
N SER A 318 5.83 22.76 12.28
CA SER A 318 5.45 21.46 11.74
C SER A 318 4.12 21.04 12.36
N PHE A 319 3.28 20.38 11.56
CA PHE A 319 1.97 19.88 11.94
C PHE A 319 1.84 18.40 11.61
N SER A 320 1.03 17.71 12.39
CA SER A 320 0.56 16.36 12.11
C SER A 320 -0.85 16.19 12.63
N GLY A 321 -1.58 15.23 12.10
CA GLY A 321 -2.92 14.90 12.59
C GLY A 321 -3.46 13.66 11.90
N SER A 322 -4.57 13.16 12.44
CA SER A 322 -5.35 12.14 11.75
C SER A 322 -6.17 12.77 10.63
N ILE A 323 -6.44 11.98 9.60
CA ILE A 323 -7.39 12.29 8.54
C ILE A 323 -8.38 11.15 8.40
N THR A 324 -9.51 11.40 7.77
CA THR A 324 -10.39 10.38 7.21
C THR A 324 -10.72 10.83 5.80
N VAL A 325 -10.54 9.94 4.83
CA VAL A 325 -10.80 10.23 3.42
C VAL A 325 -12.00 9.40 3.00
N SER A 326 -12.96 10.06 2.35
CA SER A 326 -14.15 9.43 1.81
C SER A 326 -14.52 10.19 0.55
N GLY A 327 -14.47 9.52 -0.60
CA GLY A 327 -14.77 10.13 -1.89
C GLY A 327 -13.83 11.30 -2.16
N ASP A 328 -14.41 12.47 -2.41
CA ASP A 328 -13.73 13.74 -2.63
C ASP A 328 -13.53 14.57 -1.36
N LYS A 329 -13.71 14.00 -0.16
CA LYS A 329 -13.60 14.72 1.11
C LYS A 329 -12.48 14.19 1.99
N ILE A 330 -11.79 15.12 2.64
CA ILE A 330 -10.83 14.85 3.73
C ILE A 330 -11.37 15.50 4.99
N THR A 331 -11.66 14.69 6.00
CA THR A 331 -11.94 15.15 7.37
C THR A 331 -10.67 15.11 8.19
N PHE A 332 -10.19 16.27 8.60
CA PHE A 332 -9.02 16.41 9.47
C PHE A 332 -9.44 16.30 10.94
N GLY A 333 -8.65 15.56 11.72
CA GLY A 333 -8.75 15.54 13.17
C GLY A 333 -8.13 16.79 13.81
N SER A 334 -7.87 16.70 15.11
CA SER A 334 -7.13 17.76 15.81
C SER A 334 -5.68 17.80 15.33
N LEU A 335 -5.20 19.01 15.02
CA LEU A 335 -3.83 19.24 14.60
C LEU A 335 -2.90 19.33 15.81
N LEU A 336 -1.84 18.55 15.77
CA LEU A 336 -0.71 18.63 16.70
C LEU A 336 0.44 19.35 16.01
N GLY A 337 0.96 20.41 16.63
CA GLY A 337 2.03 21.21 16.05
C GLY A 337 3.12 21.58 17.03
N THR A 338 4.29 21.95 16.49
CA THR A 338 5.39 22.54 17.27
C THR A 338 5.11 24.00 17.61
N LEU A 339 5.85 24.58 18.56
CA LEU A 339 5.79 26.00 18.88
C LEU A 339 7.18 26.65 18.73
N MET A 340 7.45 27.18 17.54
CA MET A 340 8.64 27.96 17.21
C MET A 340 8.33 29.46 17.21
N SER A 341 9.32 30.28 17.58
CA SER A 341 9.22 31.73 17.49
C SER A 341 9.50 32.19 16.06
N CYS A 342 8.47 32.65 15.36
CA CYS A 342 8.57 33.13 13.99
C CYS A 342 8.07 34.58 13.86
N GLN A 343 8.74 35.35 13.01
CA GLN A 343 8.40 36.77 12.77
C GLN A 343 7.00 36.93 12.13
N ASN A 344 6.52 35.92 11.41
CA ASN A 344 5.25 35.96 10.69
C ASN A 344 4.51 34.63 10.81
N MET A 345 3.34 34.68 11.45
CA MET A 345 2.46 33.52 11.71
C MET A 345 1.18 33.54 10.87
N LYS A 346 1.06 34.49 9.94
CA LYS A 346 -0.19 34.71 9.19
C LYS A 346 -0.57 33.51 8.33
N VAL A 347 0.40 32.93 7.62
CA VAL A 347 0.20 31.74 6.77
C VAL A 347 -0.19 30.54 7.63
N GLU A 348 0.57 30.28 8.69
CA GLU A 348 0.31 29.18 9.61
C GLU A 348 -1.09 29.24 10.22
N LYS A 349 -1.50 30.40 10.76
CA LYS A 349 -2.84 30.59 11.33
C LYS A 349 -3.93 30.36 10.27
N ALA A 350 -3.72 30.82 9.05
CA ALA A 350 -4.69 30.60 7.97
C ALA A 350 -4.84 29.11 7.64
N VAL A 351 -3.74 28.37 7.59
CA VAL A 351 -3.74 26.92 7.33
C VAL A 351 -4.41 26.16 8.47
N VAL A 352 -4.03 26.43 9.72
CA VAL A 352 -4.64 25.80 10.90
C VAL A 352 -6.15 26.07 10.93
N ASN A 353 -6.59 27.30 10.70
CA ASN A 353 -8.03 27.63 10.66
C ASN A 353 -8.79 26.92 9.53
N ALA A 354 -8.11 26.60 8.42
CA ALA A 354 -8.71 25.93 7.27
C ALA A 354 -8.77 24.40 7.42
N LEU A 355 -7.87 23.81 8.22
CA LEU A 355 -7.72 22.37 8.33
C LEU A 355 -8.11 21.80 9.71
N ASP A 356 -7.85 22.49 10.82
CA ASP A 356 -8.06 21.93 12.16
C ASP A 356 -9.52 21.59 12.44
N GLN A 357 -9.78 20.30 12.66
CA GLN A 357 -11.12 19.77 12.87
C GLN A 357 -12.12 20.16 11.75
N LYS A 358 -11.63 20.29 10.51
CA LYS A 358 -12.44 20.63 9.33
C LYS A 358 -12.60 19.44 8.39
N THR A 359 -13.75 19.40 7.73
CA THR A 359 -13.94 18.61 6.51
C THR A 359 -13.77 19.53 5.32
N VAL A 360 -12.88 19.14 4.41
CA VAL A 360 -12.58 19.88 3.17
C VAL A 360 -12.87 18.99 1.98
N THR A 361 -13.23 19.61 0.87
CA THR A 361 -13.28 18.92 -0.43
C THR A 361 -11.90 18.97 -1.06
N TYR A 362 -11.46 17.87 -1.66
CA TYR A 362 -10.22 17.80 -2.41
C TYR A 362 -10.48 17.38 -3.86
N SER A 363 -9.59 17.80 -4.76
CA SER A 363 -9.55 17.32 -6.13
C SER A 363 -8.11 17.27 -6.61
N ILE A 364 -7.78 16.25 -7.40
CA ILE A 364 -6.46 16.07 -7.99
C ILE A 364 -6.59 16.08 -9.51
N ASP A 365 -6.03 17.11 -10.14
CA ASP A 365 -5.87 17.20 -11.58
C ASP A 365 -4.37 17.27 -11.91
N LYS A 366 -3.90 16.31 -12.72
CA LYS A 366 -2.48 16.15 -13.07
C LYS A 366 -1.60 16.16 -11.80
N MET A 367 -0.74 17.16 -11.66
CA MET A 367 0.19 17.35 -10.55
C MET A 367 -0.30 18.41 -9.56
N LYS A 368 -1.61 18.70 -9.53
CA LYS A 368 -2.21 19.71 -8.65
C LYS A 368 -3.26 19.11 -7.73
N LEU A 369 -3.04 19.25 -6.43
CA LEU A 369 -4.05 19.00 -5.40
C LEU A 369 -4.69 20.34 -5.04
N THR A 370 -6.02 20.40 -5.10
CA THR A 370 -6.78 21.54 -4.62
C THR A 370 -7.58 21.13 -3.40
N LEU A 371 -7.42 21.85 -2.29
CA LEU A 371 -8.25 21.71 -1.08
C LEU A 371 -9.16 22.93 -0.94
N VAL A 372 -10.44 22.71 -0.66
CA VAL A 372 -11.44 23.76 -0.45
C VAL A 372 -12.09 23.60 0.92
N SER A 373 -11.85 24.58 1.79
CA SER A 373 -12.42 24.68 3.13
C SER A 373 -13.28 25.95 3.23
N GLY A 374 -14.58 25.81 3.02
CA GLY A 374 -15.51 26.95 2.93
C GLY A 374 -15.14 27.90 1.80
N LYS A 375 -14.71 29.13 2.14
CA LYS A 375 -14.24 30.14 1.17
C LYS A 375 -12.73 30.07 0.89
N THR A 376 -12.00 29.24 1.62
CA THR A 376 -10.55 29.13 1.52
C THR A 376 -10.19 28.04 0.53
N LYS A 377 -9.64 28.43 -0.62
CA LYS A 377 -9.00 27.52 -1.58
C LYS A 377 -7.49 27.50 -1.34
N MET A 378 -6.92 26.30 -1.26
CA MET A 378 -5.48 26.03 -1.20
C MET A 378 -5.10 25.14 -2.40
N VAL A 379 -4.07 25.53 -3.15
CA VAL A 379 -3.57 24.78 -4.31
C VAL A 379 -2.15 24.34 -4.03
N PHE A 380 -1.89 23.05 -4.23
CA PHE A 380 -0.61 22.41 -4.02
C PHE A 380 -0.13 21.77 -5.31
N LYS A 381 1.20 21.63 -5.42
CA LYS A 381 1.89 20.88 -6.47
C LYS A 381 2.53 19.64 -5.86
N LYS A 382 2.40 18.50 -6.55
CA LYS A 382 3.11 17.27 -6.18
C LYS A 382 4.62 17.49 -6.31
N VAL A 383 5.36 17.00 -5.32
CA VAL A 383 6.81 16.93 -5.33
C VAL A 383 7.17 15.57 -5.88
N ASP A 384 7.78 15.54 -7.07
CA ASP A 384 8.15 14.38 -7.91
C ASP A 384 7.12 13.96 -8.96
#